data_AF-A0A1C5SXE1-F1
#
_entry.id   AF-A0A1C5SXE1-F1
#
_cell.length_a   1.000
_cell.length_b   1.000
_cell.length_c   1.000
_cell.angle_alpha   90.00
_cell.angle_beta   90.00
_cell.angle_gamma   90.00
#
_symmetry.space_group_name_H-M   'P 1'
#
loop_
_entity.id
_entity.type
_entity.pdbx_description
1 polymer ?
#
loop_
_entity_poly.entity_id
_entity_poly.type
_entity_poly.pdbx_seq_one_letter_code
_entity_poly.pdbx_strand_id
1 'polypeptide(L)'
;MAFTAKDVADLRAKTGCGMMDCKKALTESNGDIQGAIDYLREKGLAAATKKAGRIAAEGMAYAALFNNEKVGVVIEVNAETDFVAKNAEFQAFVKVCAQTVADNNPANLDALLACTASGTDKTVDALLKEKILVIGENIKIRRFDRFEGVLTDYIHMGGKIAVMVKFDTTDEAAAKPEFKEYAKNIAMQIAAANPLYLNSASVPQDVIENEKKIATEQASSTGKPANVIEKMVMGKVAKYFKEVCLVEQEYVKDSKLSVQKYTEEVGKELGAPISIAAYVRYEKGEGLEKRVDNFAEEVASMMGN
;
A
#
# COMPACT_ATOMS: atom_id res chain seq x y z
N MET A 1 -25.08 -36.80 20.89
CA MET A 1 -24.11 -35.72 20.59
C MET A 1 -24.77 -34.40 20.95
N ALA A 2 -24.05 -33.46 21.56
CA ALA A 2 -24.60 -32.19 22.03
C ALA A 2 -24.93 -31.19 20.91
N PHE A 3 -24.61 -31.54 19.66
CA PHE A 3 -24.90 -30.76 18.45
C PHE A 3 -25.00 -31.70 17.24
N THR A 4 -25.56 -31.20 16.13
CA THR A 4 -25.81 -31.90 14.88
C THR A 4 -24.84 -31.48 13.78
N ALA A 5 -24.81 -32.21 12.66
CA ALA A 5 -24.03 -31.81 11.47
C ALA A 5 -24.52 -30.47 10.89
N LYS A 6 -25.82 -30.16 11.03
CA LYS A 6 -26.39 -28.88 10.64
C LYS A 6 -25.82 -27.73 11.49
N ASP A 7 -25.70 -27.93 12.79
CA ASP A 7 -25.13 -26.91 13.68
C ASP A 7 -23.66 -26.59 13.32
N VAL A 8 -22.89 -27.60 12.90
CA VAL A 8 -21.53 -27.38 12.38
C VAL A 8 -21.55 -26.57 11.09
N ALA A 9 -22.45 -26.89 10.15
CA ALA A 9 -22.61 -26.18 8.90
C ALA A 9 -23.04 -24.72 9.12
N ASP A 10 -23.96 -24.49 10.05
CA ASP A 10 -24.46 -23.16 10.42
C ASP A 10 -23.36 -22.33 11.11
N LEU A 11 -22.57 -22.93 12.00
CA LEU A 11 -21.41 -22.25 12.59
C LEU A 11 -20.35 -21.89 11.54
N ARG A 12 -20.08 -22.79 10.59
CA ARG A 12 -19.20 -22.52 9.45
C ARG A 12 -19.72 -21.38 8.59
N ALA A 13 -21.01 -21.36 8.27
CA ALA A 13 -21.62 -20.29 7.49
C ALA A 13 -21.52 -18.93 8.21
N LYS A 14 -21.64 -18.92 9.55
CA LYS A 14 -21.52 -17.70 10.36
C LYS A 14 -20.08 -17.18 10.50
N THR A 15 -19.10 -18.09 10.58
CA THR A 15 -17.71 -17.74 10.96
C THR A 15 -16.70 -17.82 9.82
N GLY A 16 -17.06 -18.46 8.71
CA GLY A 16 -16.15 -18.77 7.61
C GLY A 16 -15.08 -19.83 7.94
N CYS A 17 -14.97 -20.28 9.19
CA CYS A 17 -13.92 -21.18 9.64
C CYS A 17 -14.03 -22.59 9.01
N GLY A 18 -12.91 -23.31 8.97
CA GLY A 18 -12.87 -24.68 8.45
C GLY A 18 -13.87 -25.61 9.15
N MET A 19 -14.41 -26.59 8.42
CA MET A 19 -15.44 -27.51 8.93
C MET A 19 -15.02 -28.23 10.21
N MET A 20 -13.77 -28.71 10.26
CA MET A 20 -13.23 -29.40 11.44
C MET A 20 -12.97 -28.45 12.61
N ASP A 21 -12.69 -27.19 12.34
CA ASP A 21 -12.50 -26.18 13.38
C ASP A 21 -13.84 -25.84 14.02
N CYS A 22 -14.90 -25.67 13.22
CA CYS A 22 -16.26 -25.50 13.72
C CYS A 22 -16.74 -26.70 14.53
N LYS A 23 -16.48 -27.93 14.04
CA LYS A 23 -16.83 -29.16 14.75
C LYS A 23 -16.10 -29.28 16.09
N LYS A 24 -14.79 -28.97 16.12
CA LYS A 24 -14.01 -28.95 17.36
C LYS A 24 -14.54 -27.89 18.31
N ALA A 25 -14.79 -26.67 17.84
CA ALA A 25 -15.32 -25.60 18.68
C ALA A 25 -16.64 -25.98 19.36
N LEU A 26 -17.57 -26.59 18.61
CA LEU A 26 -18.82 -27.10 19.17
C LEU A 26 -18.63 -28.28 20.13
N THR A 27 -17.59 -29.08 19.93
CA THR A 27 -17.25 -30.20 20.83
C THR A 27 -16.73 -29.69 22.16
N GLU A 28 -15.76 -28.76 22.13
CA GLU A 28 -15.18 -28.16 23.34
C GLU A 28 -16.18 -27.29 24.10
N SER A 29 -17.19 -26.75 23.40
CA SER A 29 -18.24 -25.90 23.97
C SER A 29 -19.53 -26.67 24.30
N ASN A 30 -19.52 -28.01 24.23
CA ASN A 30 -20.70 -28.86 24.48
C ASN A 30 -21.96 -28.42 23.70
N GLY A 31 -21.79 -27.99 22.45
CA GLY A 31 -22.87 -27.53 21.57
C GLY A 31 -23.29 -26.07 21.77
N ASP A 32 -22.72 -25.34 22.74
CA ASP A 32 -22.98 -23.91 22.87
C ASP A 32 -22.37 -23.12 21.70
N ILE A 33 -23.22 -22.40 20.97
CA ILE A 33 -22.83 -21.61 19.80
C ILE A 33 -21.96 -20.43 20.22
N GLN A 34 -22.27 -19.77 21.34
CA GLN A 34 -21.51 -18.60 21.76
C GLN A 34 -20.12 -19.01 22.28
N GLY A 35 -20.06 -20.03 23.13
CA GLY A 35 -18.79 -20.65 23.53
C GLY A 35 -17.96 -21.13 22.33
N ALA A 36 -18.59 -21.69 21.30
CA ALA A 36 -17.87 -22.12 20.09
C ALA A 36 -17.28 -20.93 19.31
N ILE A 37 -17.97 -19.79 19.26
CA ILE A 37 -17.44 -18.56 18.65
C ILE A 37 -16.24 -18.03 19.45
N ASP A 38 -16.33 -18.02 20.78
CA ASP A 38 -15.24 -17.57 21.65
C ASP A 38 -14.02 -18.49 21.53
N TYR A 39 -14.24 -19.81 21.46
CA TYR A 39 -13.18 -20.79 21.17
C TYR A 39 -12.48 -20.52 19.83
N LEU A 40 -13.24 -20.23 18.77
CA LEU A 40 -12.67 -19.90 17.46
C LEU A 40 -11.86 -18.60 17.50
N ARG A 41 -12.29 -17.61 18.30
CA ARG A 41 -11.54 -16.36 18.50
C ARG A 41 -10.19 -16.61 19.18
N GLU A 42 -10.16 -17.40 20.25
CA GLU A 42 -8.91 -17.80 20.92
C GLU A 42 -7.98 -18.56 19.97
N LYS A 43 -8.55 -19.46 19.18
CA LYS A 43 -7.80 -20.19 18.15
C LYS A 43 -7.24 -19.27 17.07
N GLY A 44 -7.96 -18.22 16.68
CA GLY A 44 -7.48 -17.20 15.75
C GLY A 44 -6.26 -16.46 16.28
N LEU A 45 -6.25 -16.11 17.57
CA LEU A 45 -5.09 -15.52 18.24
C LEU A 45 -3.88 -16.46 18.22
N ALA A 46 -4.09 -17.74 18.55
CA ALA A 46 -3.03 -18.75 18.49
C ALA A 46 -2.51 -18.96 17.06
N ALA A 47 -3.41 -18.97 16.08
CA ALA A 47 -3.07 -19.09 14.66
C ALA A 47 -2.24 -17.89 14.16
N ALA A 48 -2.61 -16.67 14.55
CA ALA A 48 -1.87 -15.46 14.23
C ALA A 48 -0.46 -15.50 14.82
N THR A 49 -0.34 -15.85 16.11
CA THR A 49 0.96 -15.99 16.79
C THR A 49 1.86 -17.02 16.09
N LYS A 50 1.31 -18.19 15.75
CA LYS A 50 2.06 -19.26 15.07
C LYS A 50 2.53 -18.87 13.66
N LYS A 51 1.78 -18.01 12.96
CA LYS A 51 2.08 -17.62 11.56
C LYS A 51 2.83 -16.31 11.44
N ALA A 52 2.92 -15.50 12.49
CA ALA A 52 3.49 -14.15 12.45
C ALA A 52 4.93 -14.09 11.89
N GLY A 53 5.73 -15.13 12.12
CA GLY A 53 7.10 -15.24 11.63
C GLY A 53 7.25 -15.63 10.15
N ARG A 54 6.16 -16.00 9.47
CA ARG A 54 6.20 -16.35 8.04
C ARG A 54 6.30 -15.09 7.19
N ILE A 55 7.05 -15.18 6.09
CA ILE A 55 7.20 -14.08 5.15
C ILE A 55 5.86 -13.83 4.43
N ALA A 56 5.35 -12.61 4.54
CA ALA A 56 4.15 -12.14 3.86
C ALA A 56 4.56 -11.00 2.91
N ALA A 57 5.06 -11.34 1.72
CA ALA A 57 5.54 -10.38 0.71
C ALA A 57 4.53 -10.17 -0.43
N GLU A 58 3.44 -10.93 -0.45
CA GLU A 58 2.31 -10.78 -1.38
C GLU A 58 1.20 -9.95 -0.71
N GLY A 59 -0.03 -9.97 -1.25
CA GLY A 59 -1.17 -9.15 -0.77
C GLY A 59 -1.57 -8.01 -1.70
N MET A 60 -1.98 -6.87 -1.13
CA MET A 60 -2.60 -5.75 -1.87
C MET A 60 -2.16 -4.40 -1.30
N ALA A 61 -1.64 -3.55 -2.18
CA ALA A 61 -1.64 -2.10 -1.99
C ALA A 61 -2.99 -1.55 -2.50
N TYR A 62 -3.65 -0.72 -1.70
CA TYR A 62 -4.97 -0.18 -2.01
C TYR A 62 -5.00 1.32 -1.74
N ALA A 63 -5.59 2.08 -2.66
CA ALA A 63 -5.87 3.50 -2.48
C ALA A 63 -7.34 3.75 -2.78
N ALA A 64 -7.98 4.64 -2.01
CA ALA A 64 -9.36 5.03 -2.24
C ALA A 64 -9.68 6.39 -1.65
N LEU A 65 -10.71 7.01 -2.20
CA LEU A 65 -11.28 8.27 -1.77
C LEU A 65 -12.63 8.02 -1.07
N PHE A 66 -12.86 8.77 0.01
CA PHE A 66 -14.00 8.69 0.91
C PHE A 66 -14.53 10.09 1.20
N ASN A 67 -15.71 10.18 1.83
CA ASN A 67 -16.33 11.45 2.25
C ASN A 67 -16.41 12.48 1.12
N ASN A 68 -17.07 12.12 0.02
CA ASN A 68 -17.17 12.95 -1.20
C ASN A 68 -15.79 13.38 -1.74
N GLU A 69 -14.86 12.44 -1.79
CA GLU A 69 -13.49 12.63 -2.29
C GLU A 69 -12.60 13.55 -1.47
N LYS A 70 -12.99 13.90 -0.23
CA LYS A 70 -12.22 14.79 0.65
C LYS A 70 -11.25 14.06 1.58
N VAL A 71 -11.42 12.76 1.76
CA VAL A 71 -10.53 11.92 2.58
C VAL A 71 -9.95 10.82 1.70
N GLY A 72 -8.62 10.73 1.60
CA GLY A 72 -7.93 9.70 0.84
C GLY A 72 -7.16 8.78 1.77
N VAL A 73 -7.20 7.48 1.51
CA VAL A 73 -6.42 6.48 2.25
C VAL A 73 -5.61 5.67 1.27
N VAL A 74 -4.34 5.42 1.62
CA VAL A 74 -3.51 4.36 1.02
C VAL A 74 -3.15 3.38 2.11
N ILE A 75 -3.28 2.09 1.84
CA ILE A 75 -2.98 1.02 2.78
C ILE A 75 -2.32 -0.15 2.06
N GLU A 76 -1.32 -0.76 2.69
CA GLU A 76 -0.73 -2.03 2.27
C GLU A 76 -1.10 -3.12 3.28
N VAL A 77 -1.79 -4.16 2.80
CA VAL A 77 -2.05 -5.37 3.58
C VAL A 77 -1.40 -6.53 2.86
N ASN A 78 -0.52 -7.25 3.55
CA ASN A 78 0.23 -8.35 2.98
C ASN A 78 -0.33 -9.73 3.34
N ALA A 79 -0.05 -10.70 2.48
CA ALA A 79 -0.31 -12.12 2.65
C ALA A 79 0.92 -12.94 2.21
N GLU A 80 0.91 -14.27 2.44
CA GLU A 80 2.01 -15.13 2.02
C GLU A 80 1.99 -15.35 0.49
N THR A 81 0.80 -15.50 -0.11
CA THR A 81 0.63 -15.83 -1.53
C THR A 81 -0.20 -14.81 -2.33
N ASP A 82 -0.03 -14.83 -3.66
CA ASP A 82 -0.81 -14.01 -4.59
C ASP A 82 -2.25 -14.52 -4.75
N PHE A 83 -2.52 -15.79 -4.44
CA PHE A 83 -3.87 -16.36 -4.41
C PHE A 83 -4.73 -15.68 -3.34
N VAL A 84 -4.17 -15.43 -2.15
CA VAL A 84 -4.87 -14.69 -1.10
C VAL A 84 -5.11 -13.24 -1.51
N ALA A 85 -4.17 -12.59 -2.20
CA ALA A 85 -4.38 -11.23 -2.71
C ALA A 85 -5.59 -11.11 -3.66
N LYS A 86 -5.92 -12.18 -4.39
CA LYS A 86 -7.07 -12.26 -5.31
C LYS A 86 -8.35 -12.76 -4.63
N ASN A 87 -8.27 -13.21 -3.37
CA ASN A 87 -9.41 -13.70 -2.62
C ASN A 87 -10.36 -12.54 -2.25
N ALA A 88 -11.66 -12.72 -2.50
CA ALA A 88 -12.65 -11.67 -2.28
C ALA A 88 -12.79 -11.26 -0.80
N GLU A 89 -12.66 -12.20 0.14
CA GLU A 89 -12.71 -11.88 1.57
C GLU A 89 -11.51 -11.09 2.04
N PHE A 90 -10.32 -11.40 1.51
CA PHE A 90 -9.11 -10.63 1.77
C PHE A 90 -9.27 -9.19 1.26
N GLN A 91 -9.69 -9.02 0.00
CA GLN A 91 -9.92 -7.70 -0.58
C GLN A 91 -11.00 -6.91 0.16
N ALA A 92 -12.07 -7.57 0.59
CA ALA A 92 -13.09 -6.95 1.43
C ALA A 92 -12.52 -6.49 2.78
N PHE A 93 -11.68 -7.30 3.42
CA PHE A 93 -10.99 -6.93 4.65
C PHE A 93 -10.06 -5.71 4.46
N VAL A 94 -9.28 -5.65 3.38
CA VAL A 94 -8.45 -4.47 3.05
C VAL A 94 -9.30 -3.20 2.94
N LYS A 95 -10.45 -3.29 2.26
CA LYS A 95 -11.38 -2.16 2.10
C LYS A 95 -12.01 -1.73 3.43
N VAL A 96 -12.38 -2.67 4.29
CA VAL A 96 -12.87 -2.38 5.64
C VAL A 96 -11.79 -1.66 6.45
N CYS A 97 -10.53 -2.09 6.38
CA CYS A 97 -9.42 -1.40 7.04
C CYS A 97 -9.26 0.02 6.50
N ALA A 98 -9.28 0.21 5.19
CA ALA A 98 -9.18 1.53 4.57
C ALA A 98 -10.32 2.47 4.99
N GLN A 99 -11.56 1.98 4.99
CA GLN A 99 -12.72 2.74 5.47
C GLN A 99 -12.56 3.08 6.97
N THR A 100 -12.08 2.13 7.78
CA THR A 100 -11.83 2.37 9.21
C THR A 100 -10.79 3.48 9.42
N VAL A 101 -9.72 3.50 8.62
CA VAL A 101 -8.73 4.59 8.61
C VAL A 101 -9.40 5.91 8.23
N ALA A 102 -10.23 5.91 7.18
CA ALA A 102 -10.93 7.10 6.71
C ALA A 102 -11.84 7.71 7.80
N ASP A 103 -12.61 6.85 8.48
CA ASP A 103 -13.60 7.21 9.49
C ASP A 103 -12.97 7.71 10.81
N ASN A 104 -11.86 7.09 11.23
CA ASN A 104 -11.32 7.29 12.58
C ASN A 104 -10.01 8.08 12.64
N ASN A 105 -9.33 8.30 11.50
CA ASN A 105 -8.04 8.97 11.43
C ASN A 105 -7.00 8.47 12.47
N PRO A 106 -6.73 7.16 12.56
CA PRO A 106 -5.78 6.61 13.51
C PRO A 106 -4.36 7.12 13.21
N ALA A 107 -3.60 7.46 14.26
CA ALA A 107 -2.26 8.03 14.12
C ALA A 107 -1.19 7.02 13.64
N ASN A 108 -1.42 5.73 13.89
CA ASN A 108 -0.49 4.65 13.56
C ASN A 108 -1.21 3.30 13.55
N LEU A 109 -0.45 2.23 13.28
CA LEU A 109 -0.98 0.87 13.18
C LEU A 109 -1.62 0.37 14.49
N ASP A 110 -1.01 0.64 15.65
CA ASP A 110 -1.57 0.21 16.93
C ASP A 110 -2.93 0.87 17.20
N ALA A 111 -3.04 2.17 16.89
CA ALA A 111 -4.32 2.89 16.96
C ALA A 111 -5.36 2.30 15.99
N LEU A 112 -4.97 1.97 14.76
CA LEU A 112 -5.86 1.32 13.78
C LEU A 112 -6.34 -0.05 14.27
N LEU A 113 -5.44 -0.87 14.81
CA LEU A 113 -5.76 -2.20 15.33
C LEU A 113 -6.78 -2.15 16.48
N ALA A 114 -6.75 -1.08 17.28
CA ALA A 114 -7.69 -0.84 18.37
C ALA A 114 -9.04 -0.27 17.93
N CYS A 115 -9.15 0.33 16.74
CA CYS A 115 -10.41 0.85 16.22
C CYS A 115 -11.44 -0.27 15.99
N THR A 116 -12.72 0.04 16.21
CA THR A 116 -13.82 -0.78 15.68
C THR A 116 -13.79 -0.73 14.16
N ALA A 117 -13.71 -1.90 13.53
CA ALA A 117 -13.68 -2.03 12.09
C ALA A 117 -15.02 -1.56 11.50
N SER A 118 -14.94 -0.69 10.49
CA SER A 118 -16.11 -0.05 9.87
C SER A 118 -17.11 -1.09 9.35
N GLY A 119 -18.40 -0.88 9.65
CA GLY A 119 -19.47 -1.81 9.32
C GLY A 119 -19.54 -3.07 10.18
N THR A 120 -18.78 -3.15 11.29
CA THR A 120 -18.76 -4.31 12.19
C THR A 120 -18.79 -3.89 13.67
N ASP A 121 -18.97 -4.85 14.58
CA ASP A 121 -18.85 -4.70 16.03
C ASP A 121 -17.47 -5.11 16.58
N LYS A 122 -16.56 -5.58 15.72
CA LYS A 122 -15.24 -6.08 16.10
C LYS A 122 -14.17 -5.02 15.91
N THR A 123 -13.06 -5.13 16.65
CA THR A 123 -11.86 -4.35 16.34
C THR A 123 -11.19 -4.83 15.05
N VAL A 124 -10.38 -3.98 14.43
CA VAL A 124 -9.56 -4.36 13.27
C VAL A 124 -8.63 -5.53 13.62
N ASP A 125 -8.03 -5.54 14.80
CA ASP A 125 -7.20 -6.66 15.28
C ASP A 125 -7.98 -7.98 15.41
N ALA A 126 -9.18 -7.95 15.97
CA ALA A 126 -10.02 -9.14 16.08
C ALA A 126 -10.40 -9.68 14.69
N LEU A 127 -10.75 -8.78 13.76
CA LEU A 127 -11.07 -9.15 12.38
C LEU A 127 -9.84 -9.70 11.63
N LEU A 128 -8.66 -9.12 11.85
CA LEU A 128 -7.40 -9.62 11.29
C LEU A 128 -7.12 -11.07 11.73
N LYS A 129 -7.23 -11.35 13.04
CA LYS A 129 -7.02 -12.68 13.61
C LYS A 129 -8.03 -13.71 13.08
N GLU A 130 -9.28 -13.30 12.91
CA GLU A 130 -10.30 -14.13 12.25
C GLU A 130 -9.91 -14.44 10.80
N LYS A 131 -9.47 -13.45 10.02
CA LYS A 131 -9.03 -13.67 8.65
C LYS A 131 -7.81 -14.57 8.56
N ILE A 132 -6.85 -14.47 9.48
CA ILE A 132 -5.72 -15.41 9.56
C ILE A 132 -6.19 -16.85 9.84
N LEU A 133 -7.22 -17.02 10.66
CA LEU A 133 -7.78 -18.35 10.94
C LEU A 133 -8.51 -18.92 9.73
N VAL A 134 -9.36 -18.12 9.09
CA VAL A 134 -10.20 -18.52 7.95
C VAL A 134 -9.36 -18.79 6.71
N ILE A 135 -8.44 -17.88 6.38
CA ILE A 135 -7.61 -17.97 5.18
C ILE A 135 -6.45 -18.96 5.38
N GLY A 136 -5.90 -19.05 6.60
CA GLY A 136 -4.82 -19.98 6.90
C GLY A 136 -3.42 -19.49 6.52
N GLU A 137 -3.27 -18.21 6.16
CA GLU A 137 -1.98 -17.55 5.91
C GLU A 137 -1.68 -16.47 6.95
N ASN A 138 -0.41 -16.11 7.08
CA ASN A 138 0.00 -14.88 7.73
C ASN A 138 -0.54 -13.67 6.96
N ILE A 139 -1.30 -12.82 7.63
CA ILE A 139 -1.82 -11.57 7.08
C ILE A 139 -1.33 -10.44 7.97
N LYS A 140 -0.84 -9.36 7.36
CA LYS A 140 -0.34 -8.19 8.08
C LYS A 140 -0.86 -6.92 7.46
N ILE A 141 -1.49 -6.06 8.25
CA ILE A 141 -1.65 -4.65 7.87
C ILE A 141 -0.29 -4.00 8.09
N ARG A 142 0.39 -3.59 7.03
CA ARG A 142 1.80 -3.22 7.09
C ARG A 142 2.01 -1.73 7.32
N ARG A 143 1.28 -0.91 6.58
CA ARG A 143 1.39 0.55 6.61
C ARG A 143 0.15 1.19 5.99
N PHE A 144 -0.15 2.41 6.40
CA PHE A 144 -1.17 3.24 5.80
C PHE A 144 -0.80 4.71 5.91
N ASP A 145 -1.35 5.51 5.00
CA ASP A 145 -1.35 6.96 5.05
C ASP A 145 -2.77 7.48 4.80
N ARG A 146 -3.12 8.59 5.44
CA ARG A 146 -4.41 9.27 5.26
C ARG A 146 -4.17 10.74 4.93
N PHE A 147 -4.91 11.23 3.95
CA PHE A 147 -4.84 12.61 3.48
C PHE A 147 -6.22 13.25 3.50
N GLU A 148 -6.25 14.56 3.63
CA GLU A 148 -7.43 15.40 3.44
C GLU A 148 -7.15 16.52 2.46
N GLY A 149 -8.14 16.91 1.66
CA GLY A 149 -8.10 18.04 0.73
C GLY A 149 -8.51 17.66 -0.69
N VAL A 150 -7.85 18.26 -1.69
CA VAL A 150 -7.98 17.89 -3.09
C VAL A 150 -7.07 16.71 -3.38
N LEU A 151 -7.66 15.57 -3.72
CA LEU A 151 -6.97 14.29 -3.77
C LEU A 151 -7.26 13.55 -5.08
N THR A 152 -6.35 12.65 -5.45
CA THR A 152 -6.61 11.63 -6.46
C THR A 152 -5.91 10.33 -6.09
N ASP A 153 -6.55 9.21 -6.38
CA ASP A 153 -5.98 7.88 -6.20
C ASP A 153 -5.69 7.20 -7.54
N TYR A 154 -4.76 6.25 -7.53
CA TYR A 154 -4.52 5.37 -8.66
C TYR A 154 -4.06 3.99 -8.18
N ILE A 155 -4.70 2.94 -8.69
CA ILE A 155 -4.32 1.55 -8.46
C ILE A 155 -3.81 0.95 -9.78
N HIS A 156 -2.65 0.30 -9.72
CA HIS A 156 -2.06 -0.38 -10.87
C HIS A 156 -2.02 -1.90 -10.68
N MET A 157 -2.29 -2.64 -11.76
CA MET A 157 -2.22 -4.11 -11.83
C MET A 157 -2.91 -4.83 -10.65
N GLY A 158 -4.15 -4.43 -10.34
CA GLY A 158 -4.96 -5.11 -9.33
C GLY A 158 -4.43 -4.99 -7.90
N GLY A 159 -3.70 -3.91 -7.58
CA GLY A 159 -3.17 -3.66 -6.24
C GLY A 159 -1.70 -4.01 -6.07
N LYS A 160 -0.94 -4.16 -7.17
CA LYS A 160 0.52 -4.21 -7.09
C LYS A 160 1.09 -2.87 -6.62
N ILE A 161 0.55 -1.77 -7.15
CA ILE A 161 0.92 -0.41 -6.77
C ILE A 161 -0.34 0.36 -6.44
N ALA A 162 -0.29 1.16 -5.37
CA ALA A 162 -1.31 2.14 -5.04
C ALA A 162 -0.66 3.51 -4.84
N VAL A 163 -1.27 4.55 -5.39
CA VAL A 163 -0.81 5.94 -5.31
C VAL A 163 -1.93 6.80 -4.79
N MET A 164 -1.58 7.76 -3.94
CA MET A 164 -2.42 8.89 -3.58
C MET A 164 -1.63 10.17 -3.76
N VAL A 165 -2.26 11.19 -4.34
CA VAL A 165 -1.67 12.50 -4.55
C VAL A 165 -2.58 13.55 -3.94
N LYS A 166 -1.99 14.46 -3.18
CA LYS A 166 -2.63 15.67 -2.68
C LYS A 166 -2.18 16.87 -3.48
N PHE A 167 -3.13 17.72 -3.82
CA PHE A 167 -2.90 18.96 -4.54
C PHE A 167 -3.34 20.15 -3.69
N ASP A 168 -2.63 21.26 -3.84
CA ASP A 168 -3.09 22.56 -3.40
C ASP A 168 -3.68 23.29 -4.62
N THR A 169 -5.00 23.42 -4.61
CA THR A 169 -5.77 24.22 -5.56
C THR A 169 -7.15 24.50 -4.97
N THR A 170 -7.95 25.32 -5.64
CA THR A 170 -9.34 25.63 -5.25
C THR A 170 -10.28 24.46 -5.56
N ASP A 171 -11.33 24.26 -4.77
CA ASP A 171 -12.36 23.24 -5.03
C ASP A 171 -13.04 23.42 -6.39
N GLU A 172 -13.21 24.67 -6.84
CA GLU A 172 -13.78 25.01 -8.14
C GLU A 172 -12.90 24.50 -9.29
N ALA A 173 -11.58 24.62 -9.16
CA ALA A 173 -10.63 24.06 -10.14
C ALA A 173 -10.61 22.53 -10.08
N ALA A 174 -10.61 21.96 -8.86
CA ALA A 174 -10.60 20.52 -8.65
C ALA A 174 -11.83 19.79 -9.22
N ALA A 175 -12.97 20.47 -9.27
CA ALA A 175 -14.21 19.93 -9.82
C ALA A 175 -14.18 19.79 -11.36
N LYS A 176 -13.28 20.50 -12.06
CA LYS A 176 -13.24 20.54 -13.53
C LYS A 176 -12.68 19.25 -14.14
N PRO A 177 -13.22 18.76 -15.27
CA PRO A 177 -12.73 17.55 -15.94
C PRO A 177 -11.23 17.59 -16.27
N GLU A 178 -10.73 18.75 -16.67
CA GLU A 178 -9.33 18.96 -17.05
C GLU A 178 -8.40 18.74 -15.84
N PHE A 179 -8.82 19.18 -14.64
CA PHE A 179 -8.10 18.89 -13.41
C PHE A 179 -8.11 17.38 -13.10
N LYS A 180 -9.26 16.72 -13.25
CA LYS A 180 -9.38 15.28 -12.98
C LYS A 180 -8.48 14.46 -13.90
N GLU A 181 -8.37 14.84 -15.17
CA GLU A 181 -7.44 14.23 -16.10
C GLU A 181 -5.98 14.49 -15.70
N TYR A 182 -5.63 15.74 -15.40
CA TYR A 182 -4.30 16.11 -14.90
C TYR A 182 -3.92 15.30 -13.66
N ALA A 183 -4.77 15.28 -12.64
CA ALA A 183 -4.51 14.60 -11.38
C ALA A 183 -4.26 13.09 -11.60
N LYS A 184 -5.10 12.45 -12.42
CA LYS A 184 -4.92 11.05 -12.83
C LYS A 184 -3.59 10.84 -13.56
N ASN A 185 -3.21 11.74 -14.46
CA ASN A 185 -1.94 11.65 -15.17
C ASN A 185 -0.73 11.75 -14.23
N ILE A 186 -0.79 12.63 -13.22
CA ILE A 186 0.23 12.73 -12.18
C ILE A 186 0.30 11.45 -11.34
N ALA A 187 -0.83 10.86 -10.94
CA ALA A 187 -0.82 9.61 -10.20
C ALA A 187 -0.23 8.45 -11.01
N MET A 188 -0.51 8.41 -12.32
CA MET A 188 0.11 7.44 -13.24
C MET A 188 1.62 7.67 -13.42
N GLN A 189 2.06 8.92 -13.54
CA GLN A 189 3.48 9.29 -13.57
C GLN A 189 4.20 8.74 -12.33
N ILE A 190 3.66 9.01 -11.14
CA ILE A 190 4.24 8.54 -9.87
C ILE A 190 4.30 7.01 -9.85
N ALA A 191 3.21 6.33 -10.24
CA ALA A 191 3.17 4.87 -10.25
C ALA A 191 4.28 4.26 -11.13
N ALA A 192 4.52 4.85 -12.30
CA ALA A 192 5.49 4.38 -13.28
C ALA A 192 6.94 4.77 -12.95
N ALA A 193 7.18 6.02 -12.53
CA ALA A 193 8.52 6.57 -12.38
C ALA A 193 9.12 6.37 -10.97
N ASN A 194 8.29 6.05 -9.96
CA ASN A 194 8.71 5.87 -8.57
C ASN A 194 9.66 6.99 -8.06
N PRO A 195 9.27 8.28 -8.17
CA PRO A 195 10.09 9.37 -7.67
C PRO A 195 10.34 9.23 -6.16
N LEU A 196 11.57 9.50 -5.73
CA LEU A 196 11.98 9.44 -4.32
C LEU A 196 11.63 10.73 -3.57
N TYR A 197 11.56 11.85 -4.28
CA TYR A 197 11.30 13.17 -3.71
C TYR A 197 10.25 13.91 -4.54
N LEU A 198 9.55 14.85 -3.91
CA LEU A 198 8.62 15.73 -4.61
C LEU A 198 9.35 16.70 -5.54
N ASN A 199 10.41 17.32 -5.04
CA ASN A 199 11.18 18.33 -5.74
C ASN A 199 12.63 18.36 -5.23
N SER A 200 13.51 19.05 -5.96
CA SER A 200 14.92 19.21 -5.59
C SER A 200 15.15 19.85 -4.21
N ALA A 201 14.23 20.69 -3.72
CA ALA A 201 14.29 21.27 -2.38
C ALA A 201 13.99 20.26 -1.26
N SER A 202 13.34 19.14 -1.59
CA SER A 202 13.02 18.05 -0.66
C SER A 202 14.15 17.02 -0.54
N VAL A 203 15.22 17.15 -1.33
CA VAL A 203 16.36 16.23 -1.31
C VAL A 203 17.27 16.56 -0.12
N PRO A 204 17.59 15.59 0.76
CA PRO A 204 18.54 15.81 1.86
C PRO A 204 19.91 16.29 1.39
N GLN A 205 20.52 17.23 2.12
CA GLN A 205 21.79 17.85 1.72
C GLN A 205 22.94 16.84 1.61
N ASP A 206 22.99 15.85 2.49
CA ASP A 206 23.98 14.77 2.46
C ASP A 206 23.88 13.92 1.17
N VAL A 207 22.66 13.68 0.67
CA VAL A 207 22.44 13.03 -0.63
C VAL A 207 22.98 13.91 -1.76
N ILE A 208 22.67 15.21 -1.76
CA ILE A 208 23.15 16.15 -2.78
C ILE A 208 24.69 16.23 -2.77
N GLU A 209 25.30 16.30 -1.60
CA GLU A 209 26.76 16.35 -1.43
C GLU A 209 27.43 15.06 -1.93
N ASN A 210 26.84 13.91 -1.60
CA ASN A 210 27.33 12.63 -2.08
C ASN A 210 27.25 12.53 -3.62
N GLU A 211 26.14 12.90 -4.23
CA GLU A 211 25.98 12.90 -5.69
C GLU A 211 26.95 13.89 -6.37
N LYS A 212 27.17 15.08 -5.78
CA LYS A 212 28.19 16.03 -6.25
C LYS A 212 29.59 15.44 -6.19
N LYS A 213 29.93 14.73 -5.12
CA LYS A 213 31.22 14.08 -4.96
C LYS A 213 31.43 13.02 -6.04
N ILE A 214 30.46 12.12 -6.23
CA ILE A 214 30.50 11.08 -7.27
C ILE A 214 30.65 11.71 -8.65
N ALA A 215 29.85 12.73 -8.96
CA ALA A 215 29.90 13.44 -10.23
C ALA A 215 31.28 14.10 -10.48
N THR A 216 31.89 14.64 -9.42
CA THR A 216 33.22 15.28 -9.46
C THR A 216 34.32 14.27 -9.73
N GLU A 217 34.34 13.15 -9.01
CA GLU A 217 35.31 12.06 -9.23
C GLU A 217 35.24 11.53 -10.67
N GLN A 218 34.02 11.32 -11.18
CA GLN A 218 33.80 10.89 -12.56
C GLN A 218 34.18 11.94 -13.61
N ALA A 219 34.13 13.24 -13.29
CA ALA A 219 34.47 14.31 -14.22
C ALA A 219 35.98 14.58 -14.24
N SER A 220 36.64 14.52 -13.07
CA SER A 220 38.09 14.72 -12.93
C SER A 220 38.92 13.66 -13.65
N SER A 221 38.42 12.43 -13.79
CA SER A 221 39.07 11.37 -14.54
C SER A 221 39.11 11.60 -16.07
N THR A 222 38.39 12.61 -16.58
CA THR A 222 38.31 12.89 -18.03
C THR A 222 39.44 13.78 -18.58
N GLY A 223 40.29 14.33 -17.71
CA GLY A 223 41.41 15.21 -18.12
C GLY A 223 40.99 16.56 -18.71
N LYS A 224 39.72 16.95 -18.57
CA LYS A 224 39.19 18.21 -19.10
C LYS A 224 39.54 19.41 -18.19
N PRO A 225 39.50 20.65 -18.72
CA PRO A 225 39.71 21.86 -17.91
C PRO A 225 38.67 22.02 -16.78
N ALA A 226 39.05 22.70 -15.69
CA ALA A 226 38.23 22.84 -14.48
C ALA A 226 36.83 23.44 -14.73
N ASN A 227 36.72 24.45 -15.60
CA ASN A 227 35.43 25.05 -15.97
C ASN A 227 34.51 24.08 -16.73
N VAL A 228 35.06 23.11 -17.45
CA VAL A 228 34.30 22.06 -18.12
C VAL A 228 33.87 20.99 -17.12
N ILE A 229 34.76 20.62 -16.19
CA ILE A 229 34.45 19.70 -15.09
C ILE A 229 33.29 20.23 -14.25
N GLU A 230 33.32 21.50 -13.85
CA GLU A 230 32.25 22.14 -13.06
C GLU A 230 30.90 22.07 -13.78
N LYS A 231 30.87 22.40 -15.08
CA LYS A 231 29.66 22.27 -15.91
C LYS A 231 29.17 20.82 -16.01
N MET A 232 30.08 19.85 -16.09
CA MET A 232 29.72 18.43 -16.11
C MET A 232 29.11 17.98 -14.78
N VAL A 233 29.65 18.43 -13.65
CA VAL A 233 29.11 18.14 -12.32
C VAL A 233 27.71 18.73 -12.17
N MET A 234 27.53 20.01 -12.51
CA MET A 234 26.21 20.65 -12.49
C MET A 234 25.19 19.91 -13.36
N GLY A 235 25.59 19.50 -14.57
CA GLY A 235 24.73 18.74 -15.47
C GLY A 235 24.33 17.37 -14.92
N LYS A 236 25.25 16.66 -14.24
CA LYS A 236 24.96 15.37 -13.60
C LYS A 236 24.02 15.50 -12.41
N VAL A 237 24.22 16.51 -11.56
CA VAL A 237 23.32 16.80 -10.42
C VAL A 237 21.93 17.19 -10.93
N ALA A 238 21.85 18.02 -11.98
CA ALA A 238 20.56 18.36 -12.59
C ALA A 238 19.86 17.13 -13.19
N LYS A 239 20.62 16.22 -13.82
CA LYS A 239 20.08 14.94 -14.32
C LYS A 239 19.57 14.07 -13.17
N TYR A 240 20.31 13.98 -12.07
CA TYR A 240 19.89 13.23 -10.89
C TYR A 240 18.53 13.74 -10.38
N PHE A 241 18.34 15.06 -10.25
CA PHE A 241 17.04 15.61 -9.86
C PHE A 241 15.91 15.24 -10.82
N LYS A 242 16.15 15.23 -12.13
CA LYS A 242 15.15 14.77 -13.11
C LYS A 242 14.79 13.30 -12.99
N GLU A 243 15.65 12.48 -12.40
CA GLU A 243 15.38 11.05 -12.20
C GLU A 243 14.60 10.83 -10.89
N VAL A 244 14.99 11.50 -9.80
CA VAL A 244 14.47 11.21 -8.46
C VAL A 244 13.39 12.17 -7.96
N CYS A 245 13.22 13.35 -8.56
CA CYS A 245 12.27 14.36 -8.11
C CYS A 245 11.07 14.48 -9.06
N LEU A 246 9.85 14.32 -8.54
CA LEU A 246 8.63 14.27 -9.33
C LEU A 246 8.44 15.50 -10.22
N VAL A 247 8.59 16.72 -9.70
CA VAL A 247 8.27 17.92 -10.50
C VAL A 247 9.31 18.20 -11.58
N GLU A 248 10.57 17.79 -11.39
CA GLU A 248 11.66 17.90 -12.36
C GLU A 248 11.64 16.79 -13.43
N GLN A 249 10.95 15.68 -13.18
CA GLN A 249 10.82 14.58 -14.14
C GLN A 249 10.23 15.03 -15.47
N GLU A 250 10.70 14.40 -16.55
CA GLU A 250 10.01 14.45 -17.83
C GLU A 250 8.63 13.81 -17.69
N TYR A 251 7.62 14.47 -18.26
CA TYR A 251 6.27 13.98 -18.23
C TYR A 251 6.12 12.80 -19.20
N VAL A 252 5.70 11.63 -18.70
CA VAL A 252 5.67 10.37 -19.46
C VAL A 252 4.82 10.44 -20.73
N LYS A 253 3.79 11.29 -20.78
CA LYS A 253 2.96 11.46 -21.98
C LYS A 253 3.48 12.51 -22.97
N ASP A 254 4.32 13.44 -22.53
CA ASP A 254 5.01 14.40 -23.40
C ASP A 254 6.38 14.77 -22.82
N SER A 255 7.42 14.14 -23.37
CA SER A 255 8.80 14.33 -22.91
C SER A 255 9.37 15.73 -23.19
N LYS A 256 8.63 16.61 -23.90
CA LYS A 256 9.00 18.03 -24.04
C LYS A 256 8.71 18.83 -22.77
N LEU A 257 7.81 18.34 -21.93
CA LEU A 257 7.40 18.98 -20.69
C LEU A 257 8.03 18.26 -19.50
N SER A 258 8.35 19.04 -18.45
CA SER A 258 8.47 18.47 -17.11
C SER A 258 7.10 18.38 -16.47
N VAL A 259 6.96 17.56 -15.43
CA VAL A 259 5.75 17.51 -14.60
C VAL A 259 5.39 18.90 -14.05
N GLN A 260 6.38 19.69 -13.64
CA GLN A 260 6.17 21.07 -13.22
C GLN A 260 5.53 21.91 -14.33
N LYS A 261 6.10 21.90 -15.55
CA LYS A 261 5.57 22.69 -16.67
C LYS A 261 4.16 22.26 -17.04
N TYR A 262 3.90 20.95 -17.07
CA TYR A 262 2.57 20.41 -17.31
C TYR A 262 1.56 20.91 -16.25
N THR A 263 1.96 20.92 -14.98
CA THR A 263 1.14 21.46 -13.87
C THR A 263 0.85 22.95 -14.05
N GLU A 264 1.85 23.74 -14.40
CA GLU A 264 1.71 25.18 -14.63
C GLU A 264 0.80 25.50 -15.84
N GLU A 265 0.90 24.73 -16.92
CA GLU A 265 0.06 24.88 -18.11
C GLU A 265 -1.41 24.58 -17.79
N VAL A 266 -1.68 23.47 -17.09
CA VAL A 266 -3.05 23.13 -16.65
C VAL A 266 -3.60 24.18 -15.67
N GLY A 267 -2.78 24.69 -14.75
CA GLY A 267 -3.20 25.75 -13.83
C GLY A 267 -3.62 27.03 -14.57
N LYS A 268 -2.88 27.43 -15.62
CA LYS A 268 -3.24 28.57 -16.46
C LYS A 268 -4.55 28.35 -17.21
N GLU A 269 -4.74 27.16 -17.78
CA GLU A 269 -5.97 26.79 -18.49
C GLU A 269 -7.19 26.84 -17.55
N LEU A 270 -7.02 26.36 -16.32
CA LEU A 270 -8.10 26.34 -15.34
C LEU A 270 -8.35 27.69 -14.66
N GLY A 271 -7.44 28.65 -14.83
CA GLY A 271 -7.49 29.96 -14.18
C GLY A 271 -7.22 29.91 -12.68
N ALA A 272 -6.52 28.89 -12.19
CA ALA A 272 -6.22 28.69 -10.78
C ALA A 272 -4.82 28.08 -10.60
N PRO A 273 -4.03 28.51 -9.59
CA PRO A 273 -2.76 27.86 -9.29
C PRO A 273 -2.99 26.41 -8.85
N ILE A 274 -2.09 25.53 -9.28
CA ILE A 274 -2.04 24.13 -8.87
C ILE A 274 -0.61 23.83 -8.43
N SER A 275 -0.47 23.17 -7.28
CA SER A 275 0.78 22.50 -6.90
C SER A 275 0.51 21.10 -6.38
N ILE A 276 1.43 20.19 -6.66
CA ILE A 276 1.45 18.86 -6.03
C ILE A 276 2.00 19.06 -4.61
N ALA A 277 1.15 18.87 -3.60
CA ALA A 277 1.48 19.16 -2.21
C ALA A 277 2.16 17.97 -1.53
N ALA A 278 1.67 16.76 -1.79
CA ALA A 278 2.22 15.53 -1.26
C ALA A 278 1.80 14.35 -2.13
N TYR A 279 2.54 13.24 -2.05
CA TYR A 279 2.09 11.97 -2.58
C TYR A 279 2.62 10.82 -1.74
N VAL A 280 1.98 9.67 -1.89
CA VAL A 280 2.51 8.39 -1.45
C VAL A 280 2.34 7.37 -2.57
N ARG A 281 3.32 6.49 -2.71
CA ARG A 281 3.29 5.33 -3.59
C ARG A 281 3.66 4.12 -2.77
N TYR A 282 2.75 3.16 -2.66
CA TYR A 282 3.05 1.85 -2.10
C TYR A 282 3.17 0.84 -3.22
N GLU A 283 4.26 0.08 -3.21
CA GLU A 283 4.38 -1.16 -3.97
C GLU A 283 4.28 -2.35 -3.00
N LYS A 284 3.38 -3.28 -3.31
CA LYS A 284 3.15 -4.49 -2.52
C LYS A 284 4.47 -5.25 -2.34
N GLY A 285 4.83 -5.49 -1.08
CA GLY A 285 6.01 -6.26 -0.71
C GLY A 285 7.34 -5.51 -0.87
N GLU A 286 7.29 -4.21 -1.15
CA GLU A 286 8.49 -3.38 -1.29
C GLU A 286 9.39 -3.49 -0.05
N GLY A 287 10.65 -3.85 -0.23
CA GLY A 287 11.61 -4.03 0.87
C GLY A 287 11.41 -5.29 1.73
N LEU A 288 10.51 -6.20 1.36
CA LEU A 288 10.39 -7.51 2.00
C LEU A 288 11.17 -8.56 1.19
N GLU A 289 11.90 -9.42 1.90
CA GLU A 289 12.46 -10.63 1.29
C GLU A 289 11.34 -11.47 0.70
N LYS A 290 11.49 -11.88 -0.56
CA LYS A 290 10.55 -12.79 -1.20
C LYS A 290 10.95 -14.22 -0.88
N ARG A 291 9.98 -15.02 -0.50
CA ARG A 291 10.17 -16.46 -0.33
C ARG A 291 10.56 -17.07 -1.67
N VAL A 292 11.70 -17.78 -1.70
CA VAL A 292 12.16 -18.55 -2.87
C VAL A 292 12.02 -20.02 -2.50
N ASP A 293 10.93 -20.65 -2.93
CA ASP A 293 10.73 -22.09 -2.72
C ASP A 293 11.32 -22.88 -3.90
N ASN A 294 12.21 -23.83 -3.62
CA ASN A 294 12.67 -24.81 -4.59
C ASN A 294 11.82 -26.07 -4.49
N PHE A 295 10.80 -26.15 -5.33
CA PHE A 295 9.85 -27.27 -5.33
C PHE A 295 10.55 -28.63 -5.55
N ALA A 296 11.64 -28.67 -6.32
CA ALA A 296 12.37 -29.92 -6.55
C ALA A 296 13.09 -30.40 -5.28
N GLU A 297 13.71 -29.49 -4.53
CA GLU A 297 14.34 -29.81 -3.25
C GLU A 297 13.32 -30.18 -2.18
N GLU A 298 12.18 -29.47 -2.13
CA GLU A 298 11.08 -29.79 -1.21
C GLU A 298 10.55 -31.22 -1.47
N VAL A 299 10.27 -31.56 -2.72
CA VAL A 299 9.85 -32.92 -3.12
C VAL A 299 10.92 -33.95 -2.78
N ALA A 300 12.19 -33.66 -3.09
CA ALA A 300 13.30 -34.57 -2.77
C ALA A 300 13.42 -34.82 -1.25
N SER A 301 13.20 -33.80 -0.42
CA SER A 301 13.26 -33.91 1.04
C SER A 301 12.11 -34.76 1.64
N MET A 302 10.94 -34.77 0.99
CA MET A 302 9.79 -35.57 1.41
C MET A 302 9.85 -37.02 0.92
N MET A 303 10.61 -37.30 -0.16
CA MET A 303 10.83 -38.64 -0.71
C MET A 303 12.01 -39.38 -0.05
N GLY A 304 12.82 -38.70 0.75
CA GLY A 304 14.04 -39.23 1.39
C GLY A 304 13.83 -39.99 2.72
N ASN A 305 12.71 -40.71 2.88
CA ASN A 305 12.45 -41.66 3.98
C ASN A 305 11.98 -43.01 3.43
#